data_AF-A0A1X2LS64-F1
#
_entry.id   AF-A0A1X2LS64-F1
#
_cell.length_a   1.000
_cell.length_b   1.000
_cell.length_c   1.000
_cell.angle_alpha   90.00
_cell.angle_beta   90.00
_cell.angle_gamma   90.00
#
_symmetry.space_group_name_H-M   'P 1'
#
loop_
_entity.id
_entity.type
_entity.pdbx_description
1 polymer ?
#
loop_
_entity_poly.entity_id
_entity_poly.type
_entity_poly.pdbx_seq_one_letter_code
_entity_poly.pdbx_strand_id
1 'polypeptide(L)'
;MRLIGGLILLMVALVPACGAGGCDRLVSADGSRASTTATVVGVRPVSTTTPSGPVPPVGEAARAAGFLDVRSVVPDAGIDLRYATPNNFTGTQLYPSGARCLVHQSMAQGLAAAAALLRPHGQVMVFWDCYRPHDVQVRMFTVVPNPAWVARPGQYARSHEAGRSVDVTFASAQQQCPPGRQFDGLCLADMGTDFDDFSSRATAFATQGVTADAQANRARLRAAMGAGGLAVYSGEWWHFDGPGAGVDRPILGVPVD
;
A
#
# COMPACT_ATOMS: atom_id res chain seq x y z
N MET A 1 -14.61 6.37 -64.75
CA MET A 1 -14.09 7.61 -65.36
C MET A 1 -13.23 8.32 -64.32
N ARG A 2 -11.90 8.29 -64.54
CA ARG A 2 -10.78 9.02 -63.88
C ARG A 2 -10.55 8.77 -62.37
N LEU A 3 -9.43 8.17 -61.92
CA LEU A 3 -8.01 8.65 -61.87
C LEU A 3 -7.91 9.88 -60.93
N ILE A 4 -7.03 10.07 -59.93
CA ILE A 4 -5.59 9.77 -59.68
C ILE A 4 -5.32 9.99 -58.16
N GLY A 5 -4.51 9.18 -57.46
CA GLY A 5 -3.16 9.53 -56.92
C GLY A 5 -3.19 10.20 -55.53
N GLY A 6 -2.51 9.77 -54.47
CA GLY A 6 -1.22 9.09 -54.36
C GLY A 6 -0.14 10.11 -53.98
N LEU A 7 0.20 10.26 -52.69
CA LEU A 7 1.47 10.87 -52.27
C LEU A 7 1.96 10.22 -50.97
N ILE A 8 2.90 9.30 -51.12
CA ILE A 8 3.72 8.69 -50.08
C ILE A 8 4.97 9.57 -49.96
N LEU A 9 5.20 10.17 -48.79
CA LEU A 9 6.41 10.94 -48.52
C LEU A 9 7.47 10.00 -47.93
N LEU A 10 8.42 9.57 -48.77
CA LEU A 10 9.59 8.79 -48.38
C LEU A 10 10.71 9.77 -47.98
N MET A 11 11.02 9.88 -46.68
CA MET A 11 12.21 10.63 -46.22
C MET A 11 13.41 9.68 -46.17
N VAL A 12 14.34 9.92 -47.10
CA VAL A 12 15.65 9.27 -47.20
C VAL A 12 16.57 9.85 -46.14
N ALA A 13 17.08 9.01 -45.24
CA ALA A 13 18.16 9.37 -44.32
C ALA A 13 19.51 9.29 -45.05
N LEU A 14 20.21 10.42 -45.17
CA LEU A 14 21.61 10.44 -45.60
C LEU A 14 22.52 10.13 -44.41
N VAL A 15 23.35 9.10 -44.57
CA VAL A 15 24.50 8.78 -43.73
C VAL A 15 25.75 9.40 -44.38
N PRO A 16 26.61 10.13 -43.65
CA PRO A 16 27.98 10.34 -44.07
C PRO A 16 28.93 9.40 -43.32
N ALA A 17 29.66 8.60 -44.08
CA ALA A 17 30.77 7.77 -43.60
C ALA A 17 32.12 8.48 -43.79
N CYS A 18 32.96 8.35 -42.76
CA CYS A 18 34.43 8.33 -42.70
C CYS A 18 35.29 9.38 -43.44
N GLY A 19 36.13 10.06 -42.66
CA GLY A 19 37.38 10.67 -43.11
C GLY A 19 38.47 10.44 -42.07
N ALA A 20 39.43 9.57 -42.40
CA ALA A 20 40.65 9.34 -41.64
C ALA A 20 41.66 10.47 -41.90
N GLY A 21 42.29 10.98 -40.84
CA GLY A 21 43.39 11.94 -40.92
C GLY A 21 44.11 11.98 -39.57
N GLY A 22 45.37 11.59 -39.54
CA GLY A 22 46.16 11.42 -38.34
C GLY A 22 47.10 12.59 -37.98
N CYS A 23 47.75 12.39 -36.84
CA CYS A 23 48.96 13.01 -36.29
C CYS A 23 48.95 14.52 -36.00
N ASP A 24 48.98 14.87 -34.70
CA ASP A 24 50.23 15.43 -34.15
C ASP A 24 50.31 15.37 -32.63
N ARG A 25 51.55 15.21 -32.16
CA ARG A 25 51.98 15.08 -30.76
C ARG A 25 51.75 16.36 -29.97
N LEU A 26 51.29 16.24 -28.73
CA LEU A 26 51.77 17.09 -27.64
C LEU A 26 51.95 16.28 -26.35
N VAL A 27 53.07 16.58 -25.69
CA VAL A 27 53.66 15.92 -24.53
C VAL A 27 53.26 16.67 -23.25
N SER A 28 53.24 15.92 -22.15
CA SER A 28 53.27 16.32 -20.73
C SER A 28 51.97 16.82 -20.07
N ALA A 29 51.52 16.05 -19.08
CA ALA A 29 51.52 16.50 -17.68
C ALA A 29 51.35 15.29 -16.74
N ASP A 30 52.24 15.20 -15.76
CA ASP A 30 52.14 14.31 -14.60
C ASP A 30 50.80 14.51 -13.88
N GLY A 31 50.03 13.43 -13.75
CA GLY A 31 48.78 13.39 -13.02
C GLY A 31 48.78 12.18 -12.10
N SER A 32 49.18 12.41 -10.85
CA SER A 32 49.09 11.45 -9.74
C SER A 32 47.69 10.82 -9.68
N ARG A 33 47.58 9.54 -10.01
CA ARG A 33 46.36 8.74 -9.81
C ARG A 33 46.22 8.43 -8.33
N ALA A 34 45.45 9.25 -7.61
CA ALA A 34 44.88 8.83 -6.34
C ALA A 34 43.94 7.64 -6.60
N SER A 35 44.35 6.46 -6.14
CA SER A 35 43.53 5.26 -6.12
C SER A 35 42.49 5.41 -5.00
N THR A 36 41.30 5.89 -5.34
CA THR A 36 40.17 5.89 -4.42
C THR A 36 39.63 4.47 -4.35
N THR A 37 40.05 3.70 -3.36
CA THR A 37 39.40 2.43 -3.01
C THR A 37 37.97 2.75 -2.57
N ALA A 38 37.00 2.48 -3.44
CA ALA A 38 35.59 2.51 -3.10
C ALA A 38 35.31 1.34 -2.15
N THR A 39 35.22 1.63 -0.86
CA THR A 39 34.74 0.68 0.14
C THR A 39 33.28 0.38 -0.15
N VAL A 40 33.01 -0.77 -0.76
CA VAL A 40 31.64 -1.30 -0.88
C VAL A 40 31.20 -1.68 0.53
N VAL A 41 30.48 -0.77 1.19
CA VAL A 41 29.77 -1.07 2.44
C VAL A 41 28.65 -2.03 2.07
N GLY A 42 28.88 -3.32 2.32
CA GLY A 42 27.86 -4.34 2.15
C GLY A 42 26.65 -4.02 3.03
N VAL A 43 25.52 -3.70 2.39
CA VAL A 43 24.24 -3.55 3.08
C VAL A 43 23.89 -4.93 3.66
N ARG A 44 23.95 -5.07 4.99
CA ARG A 44 23.47 -6.29 5.66
C ARG A 44 21.96 -6.40 5.42
N PRO A 45 21.44 -7.57 5.02
CA PRO A 45 20.00 -7.76 4.91
C PRO A 45 19.37 -7.55 6.29
N VAL A 46 18.36 -6.68 6.35
CA VAL A 46 17.55 -6.51 7.55
C VAL A 46 16.81 -7.83 7.76
N SER A 47 17.08 -8.47 8.89
CA SER A 47 16.26 -9.58 9.36
C SER A 47 14.95 -8.98 9.87
N THR A 48 13.96 -8.89 9.00
CA THR A 48 12.57 -8.73 9.44
C THR A 48 12.22 -9.99 10.20
N THR A 49 11.96 -9.88 11.50
CA THR A 49 11.47 -10.99 12.31
C THR A 49 10.01 -11.27 11.94
N THR A 50 9.78 -11.79 10.73
CA THR A 50 8.52 -12.43 10.39
C THR A 50 8.31 -13.52 11.43
N PRO A 51 7.16 -13.57 12.14
CA PRO A 51 6.85 -14.67 13.03
C PRO A 51 7.06 -15.99 12.29
N SER A 52 8.11 -16.71 12.66
CA SER A 52 8.47 -17.97 12.04
C SER A 52 7.55 -19.05 12.57
N GLY A 53 6.46 -19.31 11.86
CA GLY A 53 5.53 -20.39 12.17
C GLY A 53 4.28 -20.35 11.27
N PRO A 54 3.57 -21.48 11.13
CA PRO A 54 2.28 -21.47 10.45
C PRO A 54 1.30 -20.55 11.19
N VAL A 55 0.56 -19.73 10.45
CA VAL A 55 -0.49 -18.88 11.02
C VAL A 55 -1.55 -19.77 11.67
N PRO A 56 -1.89 -19.58 12.96
CA PRO A 56 -2.92 -20.38 13.62
C PRO A 56 -4.27 -20.28 12.89
N PRO A 57 -5.08 -21.34 12.89
CA PRO A 57 -6.42 -21.27 12.31
C PRO A 57 -7.26 -20.17 12.99
N VAL A 58 -8.21 -19.60 12.26
CA VAL A 58 -9.20 -18.66 12.82
C VAL A 58 -10.27 -19.42 13.61
N GLY A 59 -10.94 -18.73 14.54
CA GLY A 59 -12.05 -19.30 15.30
C GLY A 59 -13.21 -19.77 14.42
N GLU A 60 -14.08 -20.63 14.98
CA GLU A 60 -15.20 -21.22 14.24
C GLU A 60 -16.15 -20.18 13.63
N ALA A 61 -16.49 -19.13 14.37
CA ALA A 61 -17.34 -18.04 13.88
C ALA A 61 -16.72 -17.32 12.68
N ALA A 62 -15.42 -16.99 12.76
CA ALA A 62 -14.68 -16.38 11.66
C ALA A 62 -14.62 -17.30 10.43
N ARG A 63 -14.33 -18.58 10.63
CA ARG A 63 -14.34 -19.58 9.56
C ARG A 63 -15.72 -19.70 8.90
N ALA A 64 -16.80 -19.72 9.69
CA ALA A 64 -18.17 -19.79 9.18
C ALA A 64 -18.56 -18.53 8.38
N ALA A 65 -18.01 -17.36 8.74
CA ALA A 65 -18.15 -16.12 7.98
C ALA A 65 -17.25 -16.07 6.73
N GLY A 66 -16.45 -17.10 6.46
CA GLY A 66 -15.51 -17.14 5.34
C GLY A 66 -14.30 -16.24 5.54
N PHE A 67 -13.94 -15.93 6.79
CA PHE A 67 -12.78 -15.12 7.12
C PHE A 67 -11.51 -15.96 7.21
N LEU A 68 -10.41 -15.30 6.89
CA LEU A 68 -9.04 -15.77 7.00
C LEU A 68 -8.24 -14.70 7.73
N ASP A 69 -7.16 -15.10 8.38
CA ASP A 69 -6.14 -14.15 8.82
C ASP A 69 -5.33 -13.68 7.60
N VAL A 70 -5.11 -12.38 7.46
CA VAL A 70 -4.38 -11.84 6.30
C VAL A 70 -2.99 -12.44 6.13
N ARG A 71 -2.32 -12.84 7.22
CA ARG A 71 -0.99 -13.47 7.15
C ARG A 71 -1.01 -14.86 6.53
N SER A 72 -2.17 -15.51 6.45
CA SER A 72 -2.30 -16.77 5.68
C SER A 72 -2.22 -16.54 4.17
N VAL A 73 -2.43 -15.31 3.71
CA VAL A 73 -2.42 -14.89 2.30
C VAL A 73 -1.17 -14.07 1.97
N VAL A 74 -0.77 -13.19 2.88
CA VAL A 74 0.40 -12.31 2.79
C VAL A 74 1.29 -12.57 4.00
N PRO A 75 2.18 -13.58 3.96
CA PRO A 75 2.92 -14.05 5.15
C PRO A 75 3.82 -12.99 5.81
N ASP A 76 4.30 -12.05 5.02
CA ASP A 76 5.13 -10.91 5.43
C ASP A 76 4.31 -9.66 5.77
N ALA A 77 2.98 -9.76 5.90
CA ALA A 77 2.13 -8.64 6.26
C ALA A 77 2.50 -8.08 7.65
N GLY A 78 2.81 -6.77 7.67
CA GLY A 78 2.84 -5.97 8.87
C GLY A 78 1.43 -5.76 9.40
N ILE A 79 1.23 -5.97 10.70
CA ILE A 79 -0.07 -5.80 11.36
C ILE A 79 0.08 -4.70 12.39
N ASP A 80 -0.56 -3.57 12.14
CA ASP A 80 -0.59 -2.39 12.99
C ASP A 80 -2.04 -1.96 13.16
N LEU A 81 -2.89 -2.85 13.69
CA LEU A 81 -4.31 -2.59 13.84
C LEU A 81 -4.54 -1.37 14.74
N ARG A 82 -4.79 -0.20 14.14
CA ARG A 82 -4.81 1.09 14.85
C ARG A 82 -5.90 1.12 15.92
N TYR A 83 -7.02 0.48 15.64
CA TYR A 83 -8.14 0.35 16.56
C TYR A 83 -7.92 -0.67 17.70
N ALA A 84 -6.85 -1.49 17.66
CA ALA A 84 -6.41 -2.30 18.80
C ALA A 84 -5.53 -1.53 19.80
N THR A 85 -5.30 -0.24 19.55
CA THR A 85 -4.52 0.65 20.40
C THR A 85 -5.25 2.00 20.59
N PRO A 86 -4.79 2.89 21.49
CA PRO A 86 -5.29 4.26 21.54
C PRO A 86 -4.86 5.16 20.35
N ASN A 87 -3.98 4.68 19.46
CA ASN A 87 -3.48 5.43 18.30
C ASN A 87 -4.49 5.43 17.14
N ASN A 88 -5.65 6.03 17.37
CA ASN A 88 -6.71 6.23 16.39
C ASN A 88 -7.54 7.48 16.75
N PHE A 89 -8.43 7.91 15.87
CA PHE A 89 -9.19 9.16 16.05
C PHE A 89 -10.10 9.19 17.30
N THR A 90 -10.44 8.03 17.88
CA THR A 90 -11.23 8.00 19.12
C THR A 90 -10.37 8.19 20.38
N GLY A 91 -9.05 8.02 20.28
CA GLY A 91 -8.14 8.03 21.43
C GLY A 91 -8.34 6.84 22.39
N THR A 92 -9.14 5.85 22.00
CA THR A 92 -9.47 4.67 22.83
C THR A 92 -9.20 3.38 22.07
N GLN A 93 -8.84 2.33 22.80
CA GLN A 93 -8.73 0.99 22.23
C GLN A 93 -10.13 0.40 21.98
N LEU A 94 -10.41 0.04 20.74
CA LEU A 94 -11.72 -0.48 20.30
C LEU A 94 -11.70 -1.99 20.04
N TYR A 95 -10.55 -2.55 19.67
CA TYR A 95 -10.32 -3.99 19.52
C TYR A 95 -9.53 -4.55 20.71
N PRO A 96 -9.63 -5.85 21.03
CA PRO A 96 -8.72 -6.48 21.99
C PRO A 96 -7.25 -6.39 21.49
N SER A 97 -6.29 -6.38 22.41
CA SER A 97 -4.86 -6.24 22.08
C SER A 97 -4.30 -7.41 21.26
N GLY A 98 -4.95 -8.57 21.34
CA GLY A 98 -4.64 -9.76 20.53
C GLY A 98 -5.42 -9.85 19.22
N ALA A 99 -6.11 -8.78 18.80
CA ALA A 99 -6.92 -8.80 17.58
C ALA A 99 -6.08 -9.17 16.35
N ARG A 100 -6.73 -9.90 15.45
CA ARG A 100 -6.18 -10.40 14.20
C ARG A 100 -6.75 -9.58 13.05
N CYS A 101 -5.95 -9.37 12.01
CA CYS A 101 -6.46 -8.79 10.76
C CYS A 101 -7.22 -9.86 9.99
N LEU A 102 -8.52 -9.95 10.23
CA LEU A 102 -9.40 -10.88 9.53
C LEU A 102 -9.92 -10.26 8.24
N VAL A 103 -9.88 -11.01 7.14
CA VAL A 103 -10.43 -10.62 5.83
C VAL A 103 -11.25 -11.78 5.26
N HIS A 104 -12.32 -11.47 4.54
CA HIS A 104 -13.09 -12.46 3.81
C HIS A 104 -12.23 -13.08 2.69
N GLN A 105 -12.34 -14.39 2.47
CA GLN A 105 -11.55 -15.15 1.49
C GLN A 105 -11.56 -14.58 0.06
N SER A 106 -12.59 -13.81 -0.31
CA SER A 106 -12.63 -13.10 -1.60
C SER A 106 -11.55 -12.03 -1.77
N MET A 107 -10.94 -11.56 -0.68
CA MET A 107 -9.83 -10.61 -0.70
C MET A 107 -8.50 -11.29 -1.04
N ALA A 108 -8.40 -12.62 -0.86
CA ALA A 108 -7.14 -13.33 -0.81
C ALA A 108 -6.29 -13.15 -2.08
N GLN A 109 -6.89 -13.38 -3.25
CA GLN A 109 -6.18 -13.25 -4.52
C GLN A 109 -5.68 -11.82 -4.74
N GLY A 110 -6.52 -10.82 -4.42
CA GLY A 110 -6.18 -9.41 -4.63
C GLY A 110 -5.04 -8.93 -3.73
N LEU A 111 -5.09 -9.30 -2.44
CA LEU A 111 -4.04 -8.95 -1.47
C LEU A 111 -2.72 -9.66 -1.79
N ALA A 112 -2.76 -10.93 -2.19
CA ALA A 112 -1.56 -11.65 -2.62
C ALA A 112 -0.90 -11.00 -3.85
N ALA A 113 -1.71 -10.59 -4.84
CA ALA A 113 -1.21 -9.90 -6.03
C ALA A 113 -0.62 -8.52 -5.71
N ALA A 114 -1.29 -7.74 -4.86
CA ALA A 114 -0.78 -6.44 -4.42
C ALA A 114 0.57 -6.57 -3.70
N ALA A 115 0.67 -7.52 -2.77
CA ALA A 115 1.93 -7.80 -2.07
C ALA A 115 3.03 -8.23 -3.04
N ALA A 116 2.71 -9.10 -4.01
CA ALA A 116 3.67 -9.55 -5.02
C ALA A 116 4.22 -8.39 -5.89
N LEU A 117 3.45 -7.33 -6.12
CA LEU A 117 3.89 -6.15 -6.86
C LEU A 117 4.75 -5.19 -6.02
N LEU A 118 4.54 -5.14 -4.71
CA LEU A 118 5.31 -4.28 -3.81
C LEU A 118 6.67 -4.90 -3.44
N ARG A 119 6.74 -6.23 -3.29
CA ARG A 119 7.96 -6.94 -2.85
C ARG A 119 9.22 -6.66 -3.69
N PRO A 120 9.20 -6.59 -5.03
CA PRO A 120 10.39 -6.26 -5.82
C PRO A 120 10.99 -4.89 -5.52
N HIS A 121 10.22 -3.99 -4.90
CA HIS A 121 10.67 -2.68 -4.44
C HIS A 121 11.12 -2.67 -2.97
N GLY A 122 11.23 -3.85 -2.34
CA GLY A 122 11.53 -3.97 -0.90
C GLY A 122 10.42 -3.44 -0.01
N GLN A 123 9.18 -3.43 -0.51
CA GLN A 123 8.02 -2.90 0.19
C GLN A 123 7.15 -4.04 0.71
N VAL A 124 6.79 -3.97 1.99
CA VAL A 124 5.85 -4.88 2.66
C VAL A 124 4.55 -4.15 2.95
N MET A 125 3.41 -4.83 2.81
CA MET A 125 2.11 -4.25 3.15
C MET A 125 1.94 -4.18 4.66
N VAL A 126 1.38 -3.08 5.16
CA VAL A 126 1.07 -2.87 6.58
C VAL A 126 -0.41 -2.54 6.73
N PHE A 127 -1.14 -3.38 7.45
CA PHE A 127 -2.59 -3.29 7.62
C PHE A 127 -2.95 -2.57 8.92
N TRP A 128 -3.81 -1.56 8.80
CA TRP A 128 -4.29 -0.71 9.88
C TRP A 128 -5.71 -1.01 10.31
N ASP A 129 -6.54 -1.46 9.38
CA ASP A 129 -7.84 -2.06 9.67
C ASP A 129 -8.24 -3.11 8.63
N CYS A 130 -9.04 -4.07 9.06
CA CYS A 130 -9.51 -5.22 8.27
C CYS A 130 -11.00 -5.44 8.56
N TYR A 131 -11.41 -6.62 9.03
CA TYR A 131 -12.77 -6.79 9.55
C TYR A 131 -13.02 -5.93 10.79
N ARG A 132 -14.07 -5.13 10.74
CA ARG A 132 -14.53 -4.26 11.84
C ARG A 132 -15.87 -4.77 12.38
N PRO A 133 -15.95 -5.17 13.67
CA PRO A 133 -17.23 -5.50 14.30
C PRO A 133 -18.22 -4.33 14.25
N HIS A 134 -19.51 -4.63 14.07
CA HIS A 134 -20.56 -3.62 13.94
C HIS A 134 -20.65 -2.69 15.15
N ASP A 135 -20.51 -3.22 16.36
CA ASP A 135 -20.55 -2.41 17.57
C ASP A 135 -19.39 -1.40 17.63
N VAL A 136 -18.23 -1.73 17.05
CA VAL A 136 -17.13 -0.78 16.89
C VAL A 136 -17.49 0.32 15.90
N GLN A 137 -18.13 -0.01 14.77
CA GLN A 137 -18.62 1.01 13.82
C GLN A 137 -19.61 1.97 14.50
N VAL A 138 -20.50 1.45 15.36
CA VAL A 138 -21.43 2.27 16.15
C VAL A 138 -20.69 3.19 17.13
N ARG A 139 -19.68 2.68 17.85
CA ARG A 139 -18.87 3.50 18.77
C ARG A 139 -18.09 4.58 18.03
N MET A 140 -17.45 4.25 16.90
CA MET A 140 -16.75 5.19 16.03
C MET A 140 -17.64 6.35 15.59
N PHE A 141 -18.84 6.03 15.08
CA PHE A 141 -19.80 7.04 14.65
C PHE A 141 -20.36 7.87 15.83
N THR A 142 -20.40 7.32 17.03
CA THR A 142 -20.78 8.07 18.23
C THR A 142 -19.76 9.16 18.57
N VAL A 143 -18.47 8.91 18.34
CA VAL A 143 -17.40 9.90 18.54
C VAL A 143 -17.40 10.96 17.44
N VAL A 144 -17.53 10.55 16.18
CA VAL A 144 -17.59 11.45 15.02
C VAL A 144 -18.85 11.15 14.20
N PRO A 145 -19.98 11.80 14.50
CA PRO A 145 -21.27 11.55 13.85
C PRO A 145 -21.39 12.28 12.50
N ASN A 146 -20.33 12.21 11.68
CA ASN A 146 -20.27 12.83 10.36
C ASN A 146 -20.05 11.76 9.28
N PRO A 147 -21.06 11.46 8.44
CA PRO A 147 -20.97 10.44 7.40
C PRO A 147 -20.01 10.78 6.26
N ALA A 148 -19.47 12.01 6.22
CA ALA A 148 -18.35 12.33 5.33
C ALA A 148 -17.06 11.61 5.74
N TRP A 149 -16.90 11.33 7.04
CA TRP A 149 -15.64 10.85 7.66
C TRP A 149 -15.76 9.47 8.28
N VAL A 150 -16.90 9.15 8.86
CA VAL A 150 -17.15 7.84 9.48
C VAL A 150 -18.46 7.31 8.94
N ALA A 151 -18.42 6.13 8.31
CA ALA A 151 -19.61 5.52 7.72
C ALA A 151 -20.74 5.41 8.76
N ARG A 152 -21.96 5.84 8.37
CA ARG A 152 -23.12 5.71 9.24
C ARG A 152 -23.43 4.22 9.44
N PRO A 153 -23.52 3.73 10.69
CA PRO A 153 -23.94 2.37 10.96
C PRO A 153 -25.33 2.11 10.39
N GLY A 154 -25.49 0.97 9.71
CA GLY A 154 -26.74 0.56 9.08
C GLY A 154 -27.29 -0.75 9.62
N GLN A 155 -28.34 -1.27 8.98
CA GLN A 155 -28.91 -2.58 9.31
C GLN A 155 -28.11 -3.76 8.70
N TYR A 156 -27.18 -3.46 7.81
CA TYR A 156 -26.43 -4.44 7.03
C TYR A 156 -24.94 -4.20 7.15
N ALA A 157 -24.18 -5.29 7.18
CA ALA A 157 -22.74 -5.28 7.04
C ALA A 157 -22.34 -5.06 5.58
N ARG A 158 -21.43 -4.11 5.37
CA ARG A 158 -20.74 -3.82 4.10
C ARG A 158 -19.27 -3.54 4.40
N SER A 159 -18.42 -3.53 3.38
CA SER A 159 -17.04 -3.07 3.47
C SER A 159 -16.28 -3.76 4.62
N HIS A 160 -15.72 -3.01 5.58
CA HIS A 160 -15.04 -3.53 6.78
C HIS A 160 -15.93 -4.44 7.63
N GLU A 161 -17.21 -4.12 7.82
CA GLU A 161 -18.14 -4.97 8.58
C GLU A 161 -18.45 -6.31 7.89
N ALA A 162 -18.14 -6.43 6.59
CA ALA A 162 -18.24 -7.67 5.83
C ALA A 162 -16.88 -8.36 5.64
N GLY A 163 -15.79 -7.82 6.22
CA GLY A 163 -14.41 -8.29 6.03
C GLY A 163 -13.92 -8.12 4.59
N ARG A 164 -14.52 -7.23 3.80
CA ARG A 164 -14.28 -7.07 2.36
C ARG A 164 -13.60 -5.76 2.00
N SER A 165 -13.05 -5.08 2.99
CA SER A 165 -12.23 -3.88 2.82
C SER A 165 -11.04 -3.95 3.77
N VAL A 166 -9.99 -3.24 3.40
CA VAL A 166 -8.81 -3.05 4.25
C VAL A 166 -8.36 -1.61 4.20
N ASP A 167 -7.82 -1.15 5.32
CA ASP A 167 -7.06 0.09 5.44
C ASP A 167 -5.59 -0.28 5.52
N VAL A 168 -4.81 0.19 4.55
CA VAL A 168 -3.47 -0.34 4.32
C VAL A 168 -2.50 0.73 3.83
N THR A 169 -1.23 0.57 4.20
CA THR A 169 -0.09 1.27 3.62
C THR A 169 1.00 0.26 3.27
N PHE A 170 2.20 0.73 2.93
CA PHE A 170 3.38 -0.12 2.84
C PHE A 170 4.55 0.47 3.64
N ALA A 171 5.47 -0.39 4.04
CA ALA A 171 6.73 -0.02 4.70
C ALA A 171 7.92 -0.55 3.92
N SER A 172 9.06 0.12 4.04
CA SER A 172 10.32 -0.31 3.42
C SER A 172 11.51 0.11 4.28
N ALA A 173 12.68 -0.49 4.03
CA ALA A 173 13.91 -0.06 4.70
C ALA A 173 14.28 1.36 4.22
N GLN A 174 14.53 2.26 5.18
CA GLN A 174 15.00 3.62 4.90
C GLN A 174 16.19 3.94 5.81
N GLN A 175 17.16 4.70 5.29
CA GLN A 175 18.33 5.13 6.07
C GLN A 175 17.94 6.09 7.20
N GLN A 176 16.95 6.95 6.94
CA GLN A 176 16.35 7.83 7.93
C GLN A 176 14.86 7.61 7.94
N CYS A 177 14.33 7.24 9.10
CA CYS A 177 12.90 7.12 9.34
C CYS A 177 12.48 8.03 10.50
N PRO A 178 11.58 9.00 10.28
CA PRO A 178 11.03 9.81 11.36
C PRO A 178 10.39 8.92 12.44
N PRO A 179 10.49 9.26 13.74
CA PRO A 179 9.96 8.42 14.82
C PRO A 179 8.50 8.00 14.63
N GLY A 180 7.64 8.90 14.15
CA GLY A 180 6.21 8.62 13.91
C GLY A 180 5.91 7.72 12.70
N ARG A 181 6.92 7.28 11.93
CA ARG A 181 6.76 6.35 10.80
C ARG A 181 7.51 5.03 10.99
N GLN A 182 8.14 4.81 12.14
CA GLN A 182 8.85 3.57 12.41
C GLN A 182 7.86 2.43 12.63
N PHE A 183 8.09 1.30 11.96
CA PHE A 183 7.26 0.10 12.10
C PHE A 183 8.16 -1.13 11.95
N ASP A 184 8.34 -1.92 13.02
CA ASP A 184 9.13 -3.16 13.03
C ASP A 184 10.51 -3.07 12.34
N GLY A 185 11.23 -1.96 12.58
CA GLY A 185 12.55 -1.73 11.98
C GLY A 185 12.52 -1.27 10.51
N LEU A 186 11.33 -1.08 9.94
CA LEU A 186 11.07 -0.46 8.64
C LEU A 186 10.51 0.96 8.82
N CYS A 187 10.35 1.65 7.70
CA CYS A 187 9.70 2.94 7.65
C CYS A 187 8.41 2.87 6.83
N LEU A 188 7.29 3.24 7.46
CA LEU A 188 6.01 3.45 6.79
C LEU A 188 6.18 4.51 5.71
N ALA A 189 5.55 4.30 4.56
CA ALA A 189 5.54 5.27 3.47
C ALA A 189 4.96 6.60 3.94
N ASP A 190 5.59 7.70 3.54
CA ASP A 190 4.97 9.02 3.68
C ASP A 190 3.83 9.12 2.67
N MET A 191 2.62 9.28 3.18
CA MET A 191 1.39 9.40 2.41
C MET A 191 0.80 10.80 2.51
N GLY A 192 1.51 11.77 3.12
CA GLY A 192 1.14 13.19 3.19
C GLY A 192 0.07 13.52 4.24
N THR A 193 -0.61 12.53 4.79
CA THR A 193 -1.41 12.58 6.01
C THR A 193 -1.19 11.27 6.77
N ASP A 194 -1.53 11.23 8.06
CA ASP A 194 -1.67 9.95 8.75
C ASP A 194 -3.02 9.28 8.40
N PHE A 195 -3.23 8.08 8.93
CA PHE A 195 -4.50 7.37 8.97
C PHE A 195 -5.57 8.16 9.72
N ASP A 196 -6.84 8.01 9.33
CA ASP A 196 -8.01 8.71 9.91
C ASP A 196 -7.89 10.25 9.93
N ASP A 197 -7.12 10.83 8.99
CA ASP A 197 -7.09 12.27 8.77
C ASP A 197 -8.39 12.72 8.08
N PHE A 198 -9.25 13.44 8.80
CA PHE A 198 -10.55 13.93 8.31
C PHE A 198 -10.45 15.27 7.56
N SER A 199 -9.46 15.40 6.68
CA SER A 199 -9.30 16.54 5.79
C SER A 199 -9.31 16.14 4.31
N SER A 200 -9.53 17.11 3.42
CA SER A 200 -9.48 16.88 1.97
C SER A 200 -8.12 16.37 1.48
N ARG A 201 -7.04 16.59 2.24
CA ARG A 201 -5.71 16.05 1.96
C ARG A 201 -5.68 14.52 2.03
N ALA A 202 -6.57 13.89 2.79
CA ALA A 202 -6.64 12.44 2.91
C ALA A 202 -7.33 11.74 1.72
N THR A 203 -8.04 12.49 0.87
CA THR A 203 -8.69 11.91 -0.31
C THR A 203 -7.69 11.24 -1.24
N ALA A 204 -8.09 10.12 -1.85
CA ALA A 204 -7.16 9.21 -2.54
C ALA A 204 -6.30 9.92 -3.61
N PHE A 205 -6.85 10.92 -4.28
CA PHE A 205 -6.22 11.64 -5.39
C PHE A 205 -5.84 13.09 -5.05
N ALA A 206 -5.80 13.47 -3.77
CA ALA A 206 -5.41 14.81 -3.36
C ALA A 206 -4.00 15.18 -3.86
N THR A 207 -3.90 16.39 -4.43
CA THR A 207 -2.62 17.00 -4.84
C THR A 207 -2.30 18.26 -4.04
N GLN A 208 -3.32 19.05 -3.69
CA GLN A 208 -3.16 20.26 -2.90
C GLN A 208 -2.75 19.92 -1.46
N GLY A 209 -1.61 20.45 -1.02
CA GLY A 209 -1.09 20.20 0.33
C GLY A 209 -0.50 18.80 0.54
N VAL A 210 -0.29 18.03 -0.54
CA VAL A 210 0.34 16.70 -0.51
C VAL A 210 1.61 16.76 -1.35
N THR A 211 2.75 16.33 -0.81
CA THR A 211 4.04 16.36 -1.51
C THR A 211 4.04 15.44 -2.73
N ALA A 212 4.91 15.70 -3.71
CA ALA A 212 5.03 14.86 -4.90
C ALA A 212 5.37 13.39 -4.54
N ASP A 213 6.25 13.19 -3.55
CA ASP A 213 6.62 11.85 -3.07
C ASP A 213 5.43 11.13 -2.43
N ALA A 214 4.64 11.82 -1.61
CA ALA A 214 3.43 11.25 -1.04
C ALA A 214 2.39 10.88 -2.12
N GLN A 215 2.20 11.75 -3.13
CA GLN A 215 1.33 11.44 -4.27
C GLN A 215 1.82 10.20 -5.03
N ALA A 216 3.13 10.07 -5.26
CA ALA A 216 3.73 8.92 -5.90
C ALA A 216 3.56 7.62 -5.08
N ASN A 217 3.69 7.70 -3.75
CA ASN A 217 3.44 6.57 -2.86
C ASN A 217 1.97 6.13 -2.89
N ARG A 218 1.02 7.07 -2.83
CA ARG A 218 -0.41 6.74 -2.97
C ARG A 218 -0.71 6.12 -4.33
N ALA A 219 -0.13 6.65 -5.41
CA ALA A 219 -0.29 6.08 -6.76
C ALA A 219 0.26 4.66 -6.86
N ARG A 220 1.42 4.39 -6.24
CA ARG A 220 2.03 3.06 -6.17
C ARG A 220 1.14 2.08 -5.41
N LEU A 221 0.64 2.47 -4.24
CA LEU A 221 -0.27 1.64 -3.46
C LEU A 221 -1.54 1.33 -4.24
N ARG A 222 -2.18 2.35 -4.85
CA ARG A 222 -3.36 2.13 -5.69
C ARG A 222 -3.11 1.22 -6.87
N ALA A 223 -1.96 1.36 -7.55
CA ALA A 223 -1.61 0.50 -8.68
C ALA A 223 -1.44 -0.96 -8.24
N ALA A 224 -0.75 -1.19 -7.11
CA ALA A 224 -0.57 -2.54 -6.56
C ALA A 224 -1.91 -3.18 -6.17
N MET A 225 -2.74 -2.45 -5.42
CA MET A 225 -4.06 -2.92 -4.98
C MET A 225 -5.00 -3.15 -6.18
N GLY A 226 -5.01 -2.22 -7.13
CA GLY A 226 -5.84 -2.28 -8.35
C GLY A 226 -5.49 -3.45 -9.26
N ALA A 227 -4.22 -3.82 -9.38
CA ALA A 227 -3.81 -4.99 -10.15
C ALA A 227 -4.35 -6.32 -9.57
N GLY A 228 -4.66 -6.35 -8.27
CA GLY A 228 -5.36 -7.45 -7.61
C GLY A 228 -6.89 -7.38 -7.71
N GLY A 229 -7.45 -6.38 -8.41
CA GLY A 229 -8.88 -6.15 -8.50
C GLY A 229 -9.50 -5.49 -7.27
N LEU A 230 -8.69 -4.86 -6.40
CA LEU A 230 -9.16 -4.09 -5.25
C LEU A 230 -9.32 -2.61 -5.65
N ALA A 231 -10.48 -2.03 -5.35
CA ALA A 231 -10.85 -0.68 -5.73
C ALA A 231 -10.55 0.30 -4.60
N VAL A 232 -9.87 1.40 -4.90
CA VAL A 232 -9.67 2.49 -3.92
C VAL A 232 -10.99 3.21 -3.65
N TYR A 233 -11.24 3.57 -2.39
CA TYR A 233 -12.30 4.52 -2.06
C TYR A 233 -11.80 5.96 -2.27
N SER A 234 -12.52 6.79 -3.02
CA SER A 234 -11.99 8.12 -3.38
C SER A 234 -11.83 9.08 -2.19
N GLY A 235 -12.58 8.84 -1.10
CA GLY A 235 -12.54 9.66 0.10
C GLY A 235 -11.27 9.49 0.93
N GLU A 236 -10.57 8.36 0.78
CA GLU A 236 -9.50 7.94 1.70
C GLU A 236 -8.38 7.24 0.93
N TRP A 237 -7.13 7.67 1.07
CA TRP A 237 -6.03 7.08 0.31
C TRP A 237 -5.66 5.65 0.74
N TRP A 238 -5.99 5.28 1.97
CA TRP A 238 -5.64 4.00 2.60
C TRP A 238 -6.70 2.91 2.39
N HIS A 239 -7.94 3.27 2.07
CA HIS A 239 -9.09 2.35 2.03
C HIS A 239 -9.23 1.67 0.67
N PHE A 240 -9.30 0.35 0.68
CA PHE A 240 -9.52 -0.47 -0.51
C PHE A 240 -10.63 -1.50 -0.31
N ASP A 241 -11.60 -1.48 -1.22
CA ASP A 241 -12.70 -2.43 -1.33
C ASP A 241 -12.34 -3.59 -2.24
N GLY A 242 -12.68 -4.81 -1.83
CA GLY A 242 -12.63 -5.96 -2.71
C GLY A 242 -13.99 -6.37 -3.27
N PRO A 243 -14.04 -7.56 -3.92
CA PRO A 243 -15.24 -8.06 -4.56
C PRO A 243 -16.46 -8.06 -3.62
N GLY A 244 -17.53 -7.39 -4.04
CA GLY A 244 -18.79 -7.37 -3.32
C GLY A 244 -18.78 -6.61 -1.99
N ALA A 245 -17.82 -5.71 -1.74
CA ALA A 245 -17.76 -4.88 -0.54
C ALA A 245 -19.04 -4.07 -0.30
N GLY A 246 -19.65 -3.52 -1.37
CA GLY A 246 -20.89 -2.75 -1.28
C GLY A 246 -22.19 -3.56 -1.16
N VAL A 247 -22.12 -4.90 -1.16
CA VAL A 247 -23.32 -5.76 -1.09
C VAL A 247 -23.76 -5.91 0.37
N ASP A 248 -25.04 -5.64 0.63
CA ASP A 248 -25.65 -5.80 1.94
C ASP A 248 -25.60 -7.26 2.42
N ARG A 249 -25.16 -7.46 3.67
CA ARG A 249 -25.11 -8.76 4.35
C ARG A 249 -25.63 -8.65 5.77
N PRO A 250 -26.05 -9.76 6.40
CA PRO A 250 -26.32 -9.78 7.82
C PRO A 250 -25.10 -9.33 8.63
N ILE A 251 -25.34 -8.61 9.72
CA ILE A 251 -24.29 -8.29 10.70
C ILE A 251 -23.74 -9.61 11.27
N LEU A 252 -22.41 -9.79 11.19
CA LEU A 252 -21.76 -11.07 11.45
C LEU A 252 -21.43 -11.31 12.94
N GLY A 253 -21.15 -10.24 13.71
CA GLY A 253 -20.81 -10.34 15.14
C GLY A 253 -19.61 -11.25 15.45
N VAL A 254 -18.66 -11.35 14.53
CA VAL A 254 -17.51 -12.27 14.64
C VAL A 254 -16.47 -11.67 15.62
N PRO A 255 -15.93 -12.46 16.57
CA PRO A 255 -14.80 -12.02 17.38
C PRO A 255 -13.54 -11.80 16.51
N VAL A 256 -12.72 -10.81 16.87
CA VAL A 256 -11.51 -10.46 16.12
C VAL A 256 -10.24 -11.12 16.65
N ASP A 257 -10.29 -11.84 17.76
CA ASP A 257 -9.18 -12.54 18.41
C ASP A 257 -8.95 -13.99 17.92
#